data_AF-A0A9Q0MFA4-F1
#
_entry.id   AF-A0A9Q0MFA4-F1
#
_cell.length_a   1.000
_cell.length_b   1.000
_cell.length_c   1.000
_cell.angle_alpha   90.00
_cell.angle_beta   90.00
_cell.angle_gamma   90.00
#
_symmetry.space_group_name_H-M   'P 1'
#
loop_
_entity.id
_entity.type
_entity.pdbx_description
1 polymer ?
#
loop_
_entity_poly.entity_id
_entity_poly.type
_entity_poly.pdbx_seq_one_letter_code
_entity_poly.pdbx_strand_id
1 'polypeptide(L)'
;MVSPYETMYPDLNVPRYVTQLFPSLILIAVIENLIRLIRGKSLLRVNDSIASLSSGIFQDCFRLNVRSIELLCYILVFEHYRITTLPWNSIYTWMLCFLLVDLGFYWAHRLAHEVNFIWAIHQAHHSGEDFTIVTALRQALLQPFTAWMTYIPLALIGIPPQIFLAHLQLTEMYMIWIHTEAVQSLGPLEWILNSPSHHRVHHGRNRKYIDKNYGGALIIWDRLFATFEAEDPNEPVVYGLVHPVESYNIFYLQFHSWMTMYENIKQIEGWRNKLLVPFKGPGWSPGKPRLGYYDEIPELKHPVVYWNPPIHLLKKVYVIWHFAIVLTFYHELSIRNDQLSYLTLLISITIVLVSLTSLGFILEDKRYATQFEMIRCLAYFMVEQTLTPFTESATMDKPDRYYTLLAIRLSFMSSFIICVLSEFYRISLKVADYIRFELKHKLL
;
A
#
# COMPACT_ATOMS: atom_id res chain seq x y z
N MET A 1 -26.11 -23.04 6.03
CA MET A 1 -24.72 -23.31 5.62
C MET A 1 -24.75 -23.46 4.12
N VAL A 2 -23.96 -22.64 3.41
CA VAL A 2 -23.83 -22.73 1.95
C VAL A 2 -23.08 -24.03 1.64
N SER A 3 -23.56 -24.81 0.67
CA SER A 3 -22.90 -26.07 0.29
C SER A 3 -21.56 -25.76 -0.39
N PRO A 4 -20.48 -26.55 -0.17
CA PRO A 4 -19.25 -26.39 -0.93
C PRO A 4 -19.48 -26.39 -2.45
N TYR A 5 -20.46 -27.15 -2.95
CA TYR A 5 -20.84 -27.15 -4.37
C TYR A 5 -21.40 -25.81 -4.87
N GLU A 6 -21.96 -24.98 -3.99
CA GLU A 6 -22.46 -23.64 -4.30
C GLU A 6 -21.34 -22.58 -4.22
N THR A 7 -20.20 -22.91 -3.62
CA THR A 7 -19.02 -22.03 -3.48
C THR A 7 -17.79 -22.52 -4.25
N MET A 8 -17.91 -23.63 -4.98
CA MET A 8 -16.88 -24.22 -5.83
C MET A 8 -17.11 -23.79 -7.28
N TYR A 9 -16.08 -23.20 -7.89
CA TYR A 9 -16.18 -22.70 -9.26
C TYR A 9 -15.66 -23.76 -10.25
N PRO A 10 -16.43 -24.07 -11.31
CA PRO A 10 -15.95 -24.97 -12.37
C PRO A 10 -14.97 -24.27 -13.33
N ASP A 11 -14.98 -22.94 -13.36
CA ASP A 11 -14.22 -22.10 -14.29
C ASP A 11 -13.64 -20.87 -13.57
N LEU A 12 -12.98 -19.98 -14.33
CA LEU A 12 -12.35 -18.77 -13.80
C LEU A 12 -13.33 -17.65 -13.41
N ASN A 13 -14.65 -17.87 -13.46
CA ASN A 13 -15.66 -16.89 -13.01
C ASN A 13 -15.77 -16.86 -11.47
N VAL A 14 -14.63 -16.79 -10.80
CA VAL A 14 -14.55 -16.65 -9.34
C VAL A 14 -14.90 -15.19 -8.99
N PRO A 15 -15.81 -14.93 -8.03
CA PRO A 15 -16.11 -13.58 -7.58
C PRO A 15 -14.86 -12.84 -7.12
N ARG A 16 -14.84 -11.52 -7.34
CA ARG A 16 -13.78 -10.63 -6.86
C ARG A 16 -14.00 -10.29 -5.38
N TYR A 17 -13.79 -11.24 -4.49
CA TYR A 17 -14.12 -11.12 -3.06
C TYR A 17 -13.42 -9.93 -2.39
N VAL A 18 -12.15 -9.68 -2.72
CA VAL A 18 -11.39 -8.54 -2.18
C VAL A 18 -12.03 -7.21 -2.59
N THR A 19 -12.43 -7.07 -3.85
CA THR A 19 -13.13 -5.87 -4.34
C THR A 19 -14.48 -5.67 -3.64
N GLN A 20 -15.21 -6.76 -3.35
CA GLN A 20 -16.48 -6.70 -2.61
C GLN A 20 -16.29 -6.26 -1.15
N LEU A 21 -15.12 -6.51 -0.55
CA LEU A 21 -14.81 -6.15 0.84
C LEU A 21 -14.48 -4.66 1.01
N PHE A 22 -13.99 -3.98 -0.04
CA PHE A 22 -13.52 -2.59 0.03
C PHE A 22 -14.48 -1.61 0.73
N PRO A 23 -15.80 -1.58 0.44
CA PRO A 23 -16.74 -0.72 1.15
C PRO A 23 -16.78 -0.99 2.66
N SER A 24 -16.67 -2.25 3.07
CA SER A 24 -16.64 -2.64 4.48
C SER A 24 -15.35 -2.23 5.18
N LEU A 25 -14.21 -2.18 4.47
CA LEU A 25 -12.93 -1.75 5.06
C LEU A 25 -12.97 -0.30 5.55
N ILE A 26 -13.68 0.58 4.83
CA ILE A 26 -13.88 1.97 5.26
C ILE A 26 -14.68 2.02 6.56
N LEU A 27 -15.76 1.24 6.65
CA LEU A 27 -16.56 1.14 7.88
C LEU A 27 -15.74 0.59 9.05
N ILE A 28 -14.95 -0.45 8.81
CA ILE A 28 -14.05 -1.02 9.84
C ILE A 28 -13.03 0.01 10.30
N ALA A 29 -12.44 0.79 9.40
CA ALA A 29 -11.49 1.85 9.76
C ALA A 29 -12.13 2.93 10.65
N VAL A 30 -13.39 3.31 10.38
CA VAL A 30 -14.15 4.23 11.23
C VAL A 30 -14.40 3.62 12.61
N ILE A 31 -14.86 2.37 12.66
CA ILE A 31 -15.10 1.65 13.92
C ILE A 31 -13.81 1.53 14.74
N GLU A 32 -12.68 1.20 14.11
CA GLU A 32 -11.39 1.11 14.77
C GLU A 32 -10.98 2.45 15.40
N ASN A 33 -11.17 3.57 14.71
CA ASN A 33 -10.90 4.90 15.27
C ASN A 33 -11.83 5.24 16.44
N LEU A 34 -13.11 4.85 16.39
CA LEU A 34 -14.04 5.02 17.52
C LEU A 34 -13.59 4.19 18.72
N ILE A 35 -13.17 2.93 18.52
CA ILE A 35 -12.64 2.08 19.59
C ILE A 35 -11.38 2.71 20.22
N ARG A 36 -10.49 3.31 19.41
CA ARG A 36 -9.30 4.02 19.91
C ARG A 36 -9.69 5.19 20.82
N LEU A 37 -10.66 6.02 20.40
CA LEU A 37 -11.18 7.12 21.22
C LEU A 37 -11.79 6.63 22.54
N ILE A 38 -12.61 5.59 22.50
CA ILE A 38 -13.24 5.00 23.70
C ILE A 38 -12.16 4.46 24.66
N ARG A 39 -11.04 3.95 24.14
CA ARG A 39 -9.88 3.49 24.93
C ARG A 39 -8.92 4.60 25.35
N GLY A 40 -9.26 5.88 25.13
CA GLY A 40 -8.43 7.02 25.50
C GLY A 40 -7.17 7.20 24.63
N LYS A 41 -7.08 6.52 23.48
CA LYS A 41 -6.01 6.72 22.49
C LYS A 41 -6.37 7.88 21.55
N SER A 42 -5.35 8.52 20.98
CA SER A 42 -5.53 9.53 19.94
C SER A 42 -6.08 8.93 18.63
N LEU A 43 -6.70 9.78 17.81
CA LEU A 43 -7.05 9.43 16.44
C LEU A 43 -5.81 9.14 15.60
N LEU A 44 -6.00 8.43 14.48
CA LEU A 44 -4.92 8.18 13.53
C LEU A 44 -4.39 9.47 12.91
N ARG A 45 -3.12 9.43 12.50
CA ARG A 45 -2.55 10.52 11.73
C ARG A 45 -3.15 10.48 10.34
N VAL A 46 -3.92 11.53 10.02
CA VAL A 46 -4.49 11.73 8.68
C VAL A 46 -3.44 11.59 7.59
N ASN A 47 -2.22 12.09 7.84
CA ASN A 47 -1.14 12.04 6.87
C ASN A 47 -0.76 10.59 6.50
N ASP A 48 -0.59 9.71 7.51
CA ASP A 48 -0.23 8.32 7.28
C ASP A 48 -1.40 7.51 6.69
N SER A 49 -2.62 7.75 7.14
CA SER A 49 -3.82 7.12 6.56
C SER A 49 -3.99 7.47 5.07
N ILE A 50 -3.78 8.73 4.69
CA ILE A 50 -3.87 9.16 3.29
C ILE A 50 -2.74 8.54 2.48
N ALA A 51 -1.51 8.50 2.98
CA ALA A 51 -0.39 7.86 2.28
C ALA A 51 -0.61 6.36 2.07
N SER A 52 -1.17 5.67 3.06
CA SER A 52 -1.53 4.25 2.99
C SER A 52 -2.58 4.00 1.91
N LEU A 53 -3.71 4.72 1.94
CA LEU A 53 -4.75 4.60 0.91
C LEU A 53 -4.23 4.98 -0.49
N SER A 54 -3.41 6.03 -0.58
CA SER A 54 -2.82 6.48 -1.84
C SER A 54 -1.91 5.42 -2.46
N SER A 55 -1.17 4.66 -1.63
CA SER A 55 -0.32 3.55 -2.09
C SER A 55 -1.16 2.41 -2.67
N GLY A 56 -2.28 2.06 -2.02
CA GLY A 56 -3.26 1.11 -2.55
C GLY A 56 -3.84 1.54 -3.90
N ILE A 57 -4.29 2.79 -4.00
CA ILE A 57 -4.79 3.36 -5.27
C ILE A 57 -3.71 3.33 -6.35
N PHE A 58 -2.45 3.63 -6.01
CA PHE A 58 -1.35 3.58 -6.97
C PHE A 58 -1.13 2.16 -7.51
N GLN A 59 -1.10 1.15 -6.63
CA GLN A 59 -0.99 -0.25 -7.05
C GLN A 59 -2.18 -0.67 -7.95
N ASP A 60 -3.41 -0.32 -7.58
CA ASP A 60 -4.59 -0.68 -8.36
C ASP A 60 -4.61 0.01 -9.74
N CYS A 61 -4.26 1.29 -9.82
CA CYS A 61 -4.10 1.98 -11.10
C CYS A 61 -3.12 1.27 -12.04
N PHE A 62 -2.07 0.66 -11.49
CA PHE A 62 -1.14 -0.16 -12.27
C PHE A 62 -1.78 -1.47 -12.72
N ARG A 63 -2.53 -2.15 -11.83
CA ARG A 63 -3.27 -3.39 -12.13
C ARG A 63 -4.34 -3.20 -13.22
N LEU A 64 -4.91 -2.00 -13.38
CA LEU A 64 -5.85 -1.71 -14.47
C LEU A 64 -5.23 -1.88 -15.87
N ASN A 65 -3.90 -1.76 -16.01
CA ASN A 65 -3.20 -1.91 -17.29
C ASN A 65 -2.47 -3.25 -17.43
N VAL A 66 -2.24 -3.94 -16.31
CA VAL A 66 -1.37 -5.13 -16.28
C VAL A 66 -2.13 -6.30 -15.66
N ARG A 67 -2.33 -7.35 -16.45
CA ARG A 67 -2.84 -8.63 -15.95
C ARG A 67 -1.82 -9.24 -15.00
N SER A 68 -2.28 -9.82 -13.88
CA SER A 68 -1.41 -10.45 -12.90
C SER A 68 -0.51 -11.50 -13.55
N ILE A 69 0.82 -11.27 -13.54
CA ILE A 69 1.81 -12.24 -14.05
C ILE A 69 1.71 -13.55 -13.27
N GLU A 70 1.35 -13.49 -11.99
CA GLU A 70 1.13 -14.66 -11.17
C GLU A 70 0.06 -15.59 -11.75
N LEU A 71 -1.13 -15.08 -12.04
CA LEU A 71 -2.21 -15.89 -12.62
C LEU A 71 -1.85 -16.36 -14.04
N LEU A 72 -1.20 -15.51 -14.84
CA LEU A 72 -0.76 -15.87 -16.19
C LEU A 72 0.24 -17.02 -16.17
N CYS A 73 1.32 -16.91 -15.39
CA CYS A 73 2.34 -17.95 -15.24
C CYS A 73 1.73 -19.23 -14.67
N TYR A 74 0.82 -19.12 -13.70
CA TYR A 74 0.12 -20.27 -13.12
C TYR A 74 -0.66 -21.03 -14.19
N ILE A 75 -1.50 -20.34 -14.98
CA ILE A 75 -2.31 -20.97 -16.04
C ILE A 75 -1.41 -21.59 -17.11
N LEU A 76 -0.35 -20.90 -17.53
CA LEU A 76 0.59 -21.43 -18.52
C LEU A 76 1.27 -22.72 -18.05
N VAL A 77 1.71 -22.76 -16.79
CA VAL A 77 2.29 -23.99 -16.21
C VAL A 77 1.24 -25.08 -16.10
N PHE A 78 0.05 -24.74 -15.60
CA PHE A 78 -1.04 -25.69 -15.45
C PHE A 78 -1.42 -26.31 -16.80
N GLU A 79 -1.57 -25.52 -17.87
CA GLU A 79 -2.02 -26.02 -19.17
C GLU A 79 -0.98 -26.85 -19.92
N HIS A 80 0.31 -26.55 -19.75
CA HIS A 80 1.35 -27.18 -20.57
C HIS A 80 2.26 -28.15 -19.81
N TYR A 81 2.33 -28.07 -18.48
CA TYR A 81 3.35 -28.77 -17.69
C TYR A 81 2.81 -29.51 -16.45
N ARG A 82 1.50 -29.49 -16.17
CA ARG A 82 0.94 -30.23 -15.03
C ARG A 82 1.14 -31.74 -15.17
N ILE A 83 1.47 -32.38 -14.06
CA ILE A 83 1.70 -33.83 -13.97
C ILE A 83 0.36 -34.59 -13.89
N THR A 84 -0.62 -33.99 -13.22
CA THR A 84 -1.98 -34.54 -13.05
C THR A 84 -3.01 -33.41 -13.05
N THR A 85 -4.29 -33.75 -12.96
CA THR A 85 -5.39 -32.79 -12.79
C THR A 85 -6.23 -33.21 -11.59
N LEU A 86 -6.27 -32.39 -10.55
CA LEU A 86 -7.10 -32.63 -9.39
C LEU A 86 -8.55 -32.15 -9.65
N PRO A 87 -9.56 -32.86 -9.13
CA PRO A 87 -10.96 -32.50 -9.37
C PRO A 87 -11.31 -31.17 -8.70
N TRP A 88 -11.94 -30.26 -9.45
CA TRP A 88 -12.31 -28.92 -8.99
C TRP A 88 -13.42 -28.93 -7.92
N ASN A 89 -14.23 -29.98 -7.91
CA ASN A 89 -15.39 -30.18 -7.04
C ASN A 89 -15.08 -31.10 -5.83
N SER A 90 -13.81 -31.25 -5.46
CA SER A 90 -13.38 -32.07 -4.32
C SER A 90 -12.96 -31.19 -3.15
N ILE A 91 -13.55 -31.46 -1.98
CA ILE A 91 -13.17 -30.79 -0.73
C ILE A 91 -11.69 -31.02 -0.38
N TYR A 92 -11.14 -32.18 -0.72
CA TYR A 92 -9.73 -32.48 -0.48
C TYR A 92 -8.80 -31.62 -1.36
N THR A 93 -9.19 -31.36 -2.61
CA THR A 93 -8.46 -30.44 -3.50
C THR A 93 -8.47 -29.02 -2.92
N TRP A 94 -9.61 -28.59 -2.37
CA TRP A 94 -9.74 -27.28 -1.71
C TRP A 94 -8.88 -27.17 -0.45
N MET A 95 -8.94 -28.15 0.45
CA MET A 95 -8.11 -28.16 1.66
C MET A 95 -6.62 -28.20 1.33
N LEU A 96 -6.22 -28.99 0.33
CA LEU A 96 -4.84 -29.04 -0.14
C LEU A 96 -4.42 -27.69 -0.75
N CYS A 97 -5.28 -27.08 -1.56
CA CYS A 97 -5.02 -25.76 -2.13
C CYS A 97 -4.86 -24.70 -1.04
N PHE A 98 -5.72 -24.68 -0.02
CA PHE A 98 -5.61 -23.77 1.12
C PHE A 98 -4.24 -23.88 1.77
N LEU A 99 -3.82 -25.09 2.16
CA LEU A 99 -2.54 -25.33 2.83
C LEU A 99 -1.35 -24.91 1.95
N LEU A 100 -1.39 -25.22 0.66
CA LEU A 100 -0.28 -24.93 -0.25
C LEU A 100 -0.23 -23.46 -0.68
N VAL A 101 -1.37 -22.78 -0.83
CA VAL A 101 -1.40 -21.33 -1.07
C VAL A 101 -0.87 -20.60 0.16
N ASP A 102 -1.27 -21.01 1.36
CA ASP A 102 -0.79 -20.42 2.60
C ASP A 102 0.73 -20.62 2.80
N LEU A 103 1.24 -21.82 2.45
CA LEU A 103 2.68 -22.11 2.42
C LEU A 103 3.42 -21.29 1.34
N GLY A 104 2.83 -21.15 0.15
CA GLY A 104 3.37 -20.32 -0.92
C GLY A 104 3.48 -18.86 -0.49
N PHE A 105 2.43 -18.34 0.18
CA PHE A 105 2.43 -17.02 0.79
C PHE A 105 3.57 -16.88 1.80
N TYR A 106 3.73 -17.84 2.74
CA TYR A 106 4.82 -17.81 3.72
C TYR A 106 6.19 -17.64 3.05
N TRP A 107 6.48 -18.41 2.00
CA TRP A 107 7.76 -18.32 1.29
C TRP A 107 7.90 -17.02 0.51
N ALA A 108 6.85 -16.57 -0.17
CA ALA A 108 6.86 -15.31 -0.89
C ALA A 108 7.13 -14.14 0.06
N HIS A 109 6.48 -14.16 1.22
CA HIS A 109 6.60 -13.13 2.23
C HIS A 109 7.98 -13.16 2.90
N ARG A 110 8.48 -14.34 3.26
CA ARG A 110 9.86 -14.50 3.76
C ARG A 110 10.90 -13.99 2.77
N LEU A 111 10.77 -14.34 1.49
CA LEU A 111 11.66 -13.82 0.44
C LEU A 111 11.56 -12.29 0.32
N ALA A 112 10.36 -11.72 0.53
CA ALA A 112 10.15 -10.29 0.50
C ALA A 112 10.86 -9.53 1.62
N HIS A 113 11.20 -10.17 2.73
CA HIS A 113 12.00 -9.57 3.81
C HIS A 113 13.49 -9.92 3.70
N GLU A 114 13.81 -11.14 3.25
CA GLU A 114 15.18 -11.65 3.28
C GLU A 114 15.99 -11.43 1.98
N VAL A 115 15.35 -10.96 0.89
CA VAL A 115 15.99 -10.64 -0.40
C VAL A 115 15.84 -9.15 -0.70
N ASN A 116 16.95 -8.41 -0.71
CA ASN A 116 16.96 -6.94 -0.79
C ASN A 116 16.20 -6.38 -2.01
N PHE A 117 16.28 -7.04 -3.16
CA PHE A 117 15.51 -6.66 -4.37
C PHE A 117 14.00 -6.72 -4.13
N ILE A 118 13.51 -7.77 -3.45
CA ILE A 118 12.09 -7.96 -3.18
C ILE A 118 11.67 -7.10 -1.98
N TRP A 119 12.54 -6.93 -0.98
CA TRP A 119 12.36 -5.96 0.10
C TRP A 119 12.21 -4.53 -0.43
N ALA A 120 12.98 -4.15 -1.44
CA ALA A 120 12.86 -2.83 -2.06
C ALA A 120 11.47 -2.57 -2.67
N ILE A 121 10.70 -3.63 -2.95
CA ILE A 121 9.28 -3.56 -3.31
C ILE A 121 8.44 -3.54 -2.04
N HIS A 122 8.58 -4.56 -1.20
CA HIS A 122 7.68 -4.83 -0.07
C HIS A 122 7.74 -3.80 1.06
N GLN A 123 8.90 -3.15 1.27
CA GLN A 123 9.12 -2.18 2.35
C GLN A 123 8.09 -1.04 2.37
N ALA A 124 7.51 -0.68 1.21
CA ALA A 124 6.51 0.39 1.15
C ALA A 124 5.31 0.07 2.05
N HIS A 125 4.97 -1.22 2.19
CA HIS A 125 3.95 -1.74 3.10
C HIS A 125 4.32 -1.52 4.58
N HIS A 126 5.58 -1.77 4.94
CA HIS A 126 6.12 -1.59 6.29
C HIS A 126 6.50 -0.14 6.62
N SER A 127 6.47 0.78 5.64
CA SER A 127 6.89 2.17 5.84
C SER A 127 5.93 3.00 6.70
N GLY A 128 4.69 2.54 6.88
CA GLY A 128 3.70 3.20 7.73
C GLY A 128 4.08 3.12 9.21
N GLU A 129 4.00 4.26 9.89
CA GLU A 129 4.31 4.34 11.32
C GLU A 129 3.05 4.22 12.20
N ASP A 130 1.84 4.23 11.61
CA ASP A 130 0.60 3.82 12.27
C ASP A 130 0.20 2.40 11.79
N PHE A 131 -0.28 1.55 12.71
CA PHE A 131 -0.73 0.19 12.40
C PHE A 131 -2.22 0.02 12.63
N THR A 132 -2.99 -0.03 11.55
CA THR A 132 -4.47 -0.15 11.55
C THR A 132 -4.96 -0.87 10.32
N ILE A 133 -6.28 -1.05 10.18
CA ILE A 133 -6.85 -1.69 9.00
C ILE A 133 -6.50 -0.94 7.71
N VAL A 134 -6.27 0.37 7.80
CA VAL A 134 -5.85 1.21 6.67
C VAL A 134 -4.42 0.87 6.23
N THR A 135 -3.57 0.40 7.13
CA THR A 135 -2.21 -0.07 6.82
C THR A 135 -2.25 -1.28 5.88
N ALA A 136 -3.27 -2.14 5.96
CA ALA A 136 -3.47 -3.22 5.00
C ALA A 136 -3.61 -2.72 3.55
N LEU A 137 -4.08 -1.48 3.36
CA LEU A 137 -4.23 -0.85 2.06
C LEU A 137 -2.95 -0.15 1.58
N ARG A 138 -1.90 -0.07 2.41
CA ARG A 138 -0.58 0.42 2.02
C ARG A 138 0.15 -0.61 1.19
N GLN A 139 -0.25 -0.73 -0.07
CA GLN A 139 0.26 -1.75 -0.96
C GLN A 139 1.48 -1.28 -1.76
N ALA A 140 2.41 -2.20 -2.00
CA ALA A 140 3.57 -1.95 -2.84
C ALA A 140 3.21 -2.13 -4.33
N LEU A 141 3.55 -1.16 -5.17
CA LEU A 141 3.21 -1.10 -6.60
C LEU A 141 3.52 -2.41 -7.35
N LEU A 142 4.70 -2.97 -7.09
CA LEU A 142 5.19 -4.16 -7.80
C LEU A 142 4.96 -5.48 -7.05
N GLN A 143 4.27 -5.47 -5.90
CA GLN A 143 3.98 -6.68 -5.13
C GLN A 143 3.36 -7.82 -5.96
N PRO A 144 2.41 -7.57 -6.90
CA PRO A 144 1.78 -8.63 -7.70
C PRO A 144 2.72 -9.42 -8.61
N PHE A 145 3.98 -8.98 -8.75
CA PHE A 145 4.97 -9.60 -9.63
C PHE A 145 6.03 -10.42 -8.87
N THR A 146 5.91 -10.53 -7.55
CA THR A 146 6.97 -11.07 -6.70
C THR A 146 6.74 -12.50 -6.22
N ALA A 147 5.48 -12.92 -6.07
CA ALA A 147 5.14 -14.20 -5.44
C ALA A 147 4.96 -15.37 -6.42
N TRP A 148 4.84 -15.10 -7.73
CA TRP A 148 4.40 -16.10 -8.72
C TRP A 148 5.18 -17.42 -8.68
N MET A 149 6.49 -17.37 -8.47
CA MET A 149 7.35 -18.56 -8.44
C MET A 149 6.97 -19.53 -7.32
N THR A 150 6.52 -19.02 -6.18
CA THR A 150 6.16 -19.83 -5.00
C THR A 150 4.89 -20.65 -5.20
N TYR A 151 4.04 -20.24 -6.15
CA TYR A 151 2.79 -20.92 -6.47
C TYR A 151 2.90 -21.89 -7.66
N ILE A 152 4.01 -21.88 -8.42
CA ILE A 152 4.23 -22.79 -9.55
C ILE A 152 4.13 -24.28 -9.17
N PRO A 153 4.62 -24.74 -8.01
CA PRO A 153 4.45 -26.14 -7.61
C PRO A 153 2.99 -26.59 -7.56
N LEU A 154 2.05 -25.71 -7.19
CA LEU A 154 0.61 -26.04 -7.13
C LEU A 154 0.03 -26.30 -8.53
N ALA A 155 0.45 -25.52 -9.53
CA ALA A 155 0.08 -25.74 -10.92
C ALA A 155 0.61 -27.07 -11.44
N LEU A 156 1.87 -27.42 -11.12
CA LEU A 156 2.50 -28.67 -11.53
C LEU A 156 1.80 -29.91 -10.97
N ILE A 157 1.34 -29.87 -9.72
CA ILE A 157 0.59 -30.99 -9.10
C ILE A 157 -0.89 -31.02 -9.50
N GLY A 158 -1.34 -30.09 -10.36
CA GLY A 158 -2.68 -30.14 -10.95
C GLY A 158 -3.78 -29.47 -10.14
N ILE A 159 -3.48 -28.49 -9.28
CA ILE A 159 -4.53 -27.69 -8.62
C ILE A 159 -5.19 -26.76 -9.67
N PRO A 160 -6.50 -26.88 -9.92
CA PRO A 160 -7.20 -26.06 -10.91
C PRO A 160 -7.05 -24.55 -10.66
N PRO A 161 -6.79 -23.73 -11.70
CA PRO A 161 -6.55 -22.29 -11.55
C PRO A 161 -7.63 -21.52 -10.80
N GLN A 162 -8.89 -21.94 -10.91
CA GLN A 162 -10.01 -21.29 -10.24
C GLN A 162 -10.04 -21.54 -8.72
N ILE A 163 -9.59 -22.72 -8.26
CA ILE A 163 -9.43 -22.98 -6.83
C ILE A 163 -8.25 -22.17 -6.29
N PHE A 164 -7.15 -22.13 -7.04
CA PHE A 164 -6.00 -21.31 -6.70
C PHE A 164 -6.38 -19.83 -6.57
N LEU A 165 -7.08 -19.27 -7.56
CA LEU A 165 -7.55 -17.88 -7.55
C LEU A 165 -8.49 -17.58 -6.37
N ALA A 166 -9.37 -18.51 -6.02
CA ALA A 166 -10.24 -18.36 -4.86
C ALA A 166 -9.42 -18.29 -3.55
N HIS A 167 -8.48 -19.22 -3.34
CA HIS A 167 -7.68 -19.25 -2.11
C HIS A 167 -6.68 -18.11 -2.01
N LEU A 168 -6.16 -17.62 -3.13
CA LEU A 168 -5.32 -16.43 -3.16
C LEU A 168 -6.08 -15.22 -2.60
N GLN A 169 -7.32 -15.00 -3.07
CA GLN A 169 -8.19 -13.92 -2.55
C GLN A 169 -8.59 -14.14 -1.08
N LEU A 170 -8.88 -15.38 -0.67
CA LEU A 170 -9.21 -15.67 0.73
C LEU A 170 -8.02 -15.40 1.66
N THR A 171 -6.80 -15.70 1.22
CA THR A 171 -5.57 -15.39 1.96
C THR A 171 -5.37 -13.88 2.06
N GLU A 172 -5.61 -13.14 0.98
CA GLU A 172 -5.56 -11.67 0.98
C GLU A 172 -6.60 -11.06 1.93
N MET A 173 -7.84 -11.57 1.93
CA MET A 173 -8.88 -11.15 2.88
C MET A 173 -8.50 -11.45 4.33
N TYR A 174 -7.89 -12.62 4.58
CA TYR A 174 -7.38 -12.98 5.91
C TYR A 174 -6.30 -11.99 6.35
N MET A 175 -5.37 -11.67 5.46
CA MET A 175 -4.29 -10.72 5.72
C MET A 175 -4.81 -9.33 6.04
N ILE A 176 -5.88 -8.88 5.40
CA ILE A 176 -6.40 -7.53 5.65
C ILE A 176 -6.86 -7.36 7.11
N TRP A 177 -7.68 -8.27 7.64
CA TRP A 177 -8.31 -8.05 8.96
C TRP A 177 -7.34 -8.11 10.15
N ILE A 178 -6.21 -8.82 10.02
CA ILE A 178 -5.21 -8.92 11.09
C ILE A 178 -4.39 -7.64 11.29
N HIS A 179 -4.53 -6.63 10.40
CA HIS A 179 -3.94 -5.31 10.59
C HIS A 179 -4.74 -4.47 11.58
N THR A 180 -4.60 -4.74 12.88
CA THR A 180 -5.28 -3.93 13.89
C THR A 180 -4.61 -3.99 15.26
N GLU A 181 -4.65 -2.88 15.99
CA GLU A 181 -4.33 -2.84 17.42
C GLU A 181 -5.57 -3.07 18.31
N ALA A 182 -6.77 -3.10 17.73
CA ALA A 182 -8.01 -3.19 18.50
C ALA A 182 -8.19 -4.57 19.15
N VAL A 183 -7.73 -5.63 18.47
CA VAL A 183 -7.75 -7.02 18.94
C VAL A 183 -6.38 -7.38 19.50
N GLN A 184 -6.32 -7.65 20.80
CA GLN A 184 -5.05 -7.88 21.50
C GLN A 184 -4.53 -9.31 21.33
N SER A 185 -5.38 -10.32 21.47
CA SER A 185 -5.02 -11.73 21.26
C SER A 185 -6.26 -12.55 20.89
N LEU A 186 -6.06 -13.65 20.15
CA LEU A 186 -7.08 -14.68 19.88
C LEU A 186 -6.98 -15.89 20.84
N GLY A 187 -6.14 -15.80 21.88
CA GLY A 187 -5.93 -16.87 22.85
C GLY A 187 -5.40 -18.15 22.20
N PRO A 188 -5.92 -19.35 22.52
CA PRO A 188 -5.39 -20.61 22.01
C PRO A 188 -5.42 -20.76 20.48
N LEU A 189 -6.21 -19.97 19.75
CA LEU A 189 -6.22 -20.02 18.28
C LEU A 189 -4.88 -19.60 17.68
N GLU A 190 -4.08 -18.80 18.41
CA GLU A 190 -2.75 -18.31 18.02
C GLU A 190 -1.68 -19.41 17.94
N TRP A 191 -1.99 -20.64 18.35
CA TRP A 191 -1.12 -21.78 18.08
C TRP A 191 -1.11 -22.17 16.60
N ILE A 192 -2.23 -21.93 15.90
CA ILE A 192 -2.44 -22.36 14.51
C ILE A 192 -2.65 -21.17 13.57
N LEU A 193 -3.45 -20.19 13.99
CA LEU A 193 -3.83 -19.05 13.18
C LEU A 193 -2.84 -17.89 13.37
N ASN A 194 -2.53 -17.21 12.27
CA ASN A 194 -1.89 -15.90 12.33
C ASN A 194 -2.88 -14.89 12.90
N SER A 195 -2.46 -14.09 13.87
CA SER A 195 -3.35 -13.22 14.65
C SER A 195 -2.92 -11.77 14.53
N PRO A 196 -3.77 -10.81 14.94
CA PRO A 196 -3.36 -9.42 15.01
C PRO A 196 -2.11 -9.20 15.89
N SER A 197 -1.90 -10.01 16.93
CA SER A 197 -0.69 -9.94 17.77
C SER A 197 0.58 -10.36 17.00
N HIS A 198 0.53 -11.50 16.32
CA HIS A 198 1.64 -11.95 15.49
C HIS A 198 1.95 -10.98 14.35
N HIS A 199 0.91 -10.38 13.74
CA HIS A 199 1.07 -9.44 12.64
C HIS A 199 1.58 -8.07 13.11
N ARG A 200 1.25 -7.63 14.33
CA ARG A 200 1.92 -6.48 14.95
C ARG A 200 3.42 -6.72 15.07
N VAL A 201 3.82 -7.87 15.62
CA VAL A 201 5.24 -8.27 15.68
C VAL A 201 5.87 -8.23 14.30
N HIS A 202 5.23 -8.80 13.29
CA HIS A 202 5.73 -8.77 11.92
C HIS A 202 5.98 -7.34 11.38
N HIS A 203 5.10 -6.39 11.69
CA HIS A 203 5.27 -4.98 11.34
C HIS A 203 6.19 -4.19 12.28
N GLY A 204 6.67 -4.82 13.36
CA GLY A 204 7.50 -4.19 14.36
C GLY A 204 8.94 -3.99 13.89
N ARG A 205 9.48 -2.79 14.08
CA ARG A 205 10.91 -2.49 13.89
C ARG A 205 11.75 -2.63 15.15
N ASN A 206 11.17 -3.11 16.26
CA ASN A 206 11.96 -3.48 17.43
C ASN A 206 12.98 -4.54 17.00
N ARG A 207 14.21 -4.46 17.51
CA ARG A 207 15.30 -5.35 17.12
C ARG A 207 14.91 -6.83 17.18
N LYS A 208 14.13 -7.26 18.19
CA LYS A 208 13.66 -8.64 18.36
C LYS A 208 12.59 -9.10 17.39
N TYR A 209 11.91 -8.18 16.73
CA TYR A 209 10.80 -8.47 15.82
C TYR A 209 11.21 -8.47 14.34
N ILE A 210 12.45 -8.05 14.02
CA ILE A 210 12.96 -8.09 12.64
C ILE A 210 13.02 -9.54 12.14
N ASP A 211 12.53 -9.74 10.91
CA ASP A 211 12.54 -11.03 10.22
C ASP A 211 11.73 -12.13 10.94
N LYS A 212 10.57 -11.76 11.49
CA LYS A 212 9.65 -12.67 12.21
C LYS A 212 8.25 -12.71 11.63
N ASN A 213 7.55 -13.83 11.86
CA ASN A 213 6.13 -14.03 11.61
C ASN A 213 5.68 -13.75 10.16
N TYR A 214 6.21 -14.49 9.18
CA TYR A 214 5.88 -14.33 7.76
C TYR A 214 4.56 -14.99 7.32
N GLY A 215 3.96 -15.80 8.20
CA GLY A 215 2.84 -16.68 7.90
C GLY A 215 1.62 -15.98 7.31
N GLY A 216 0.90 -16.75 6.50
CA GLY A 216 -0.37 -16.39 5.88
C GLY A 216 -1.51 -16.29 6.90
N ALA A 217 -2.58 -17.01 6.61
CA ALA A 217 -3.60 -17.35 7.59
C ALA A 217 -3.08 -18.25 8.71
N LEU A 218 -2.06 -19.08 8.45
CA LEU A 218 -1.51 -20.02 9.43
C LEU A 218 -0.13 -19.57 9.93
N ILE A 219 0.03 -19.53 11.25
CA ILE A 219 1.32 -19.25 11.92
C ILE A 219 2.19 -20.50 12.07
N ILE A 220 1.64 -21.68 11.74
CA ILE A 220 2.34 -22.97 11.88
C ILE A 220 3.63 -23.02 11.06
N TRP A 221 3.70 -22.30 9.93
CA TRP A 221 4.88 -22.23 9.09
C TRP A 221 6.03 -21.52 9.80
N ASP A 222 5.76 -20.43 10.50
CA ASP A 222 6.76 -19.73 11.30
C ASP A 222 7.31 -20.59 12.42
N ARG A 223 6.46 -21.42 13.04
CA ARG A 223 6.90 -22.38 14.06
C ARG A 223 7.77 -23.48 13.44
N LEU A 224 7.36 -24.02 12.29
CA LEU A 224 8.08 -25.08 11.58
C LEU A 224 9.46 -24.62 11.08
N PHE A 225 9.54 -23.39 10.57
CA PHE A 225 10.75 -22.82 9.98
C PHE A 225 11.53 -21.89 10.93
N ALA A 226 11.18 -21.89 12.22
CA ALA A 226 11.84 -21.14 13.30
C ALA A 226 11.91 -19.62 13.07
N THR A 227 10.86 -19.03 12.50
CA THR A 227 10.67 -17.58 12.30
C THR A 227 9.59 -17.00 13.21
N PHE A 228 9.00 -17.80 14.10
CA PHE A 228 7.98 -17.34 15.06
C PHE A 228 8.58 -16.49 16.17
N GLU A 229 7.89 -15.40 16.51
CA GLU A 229 8.13 -14.58 17.71
C GLU A 229 6.79 -14.12 18.29
N ALA A 230 6.62 -14.24 19.60
CA ALA A 230 5.41 -13.77 20.27
C ALA A 230 5.52 -12.28 20.59
N GLU A 231 4.39 -11.58 20.64
CA GLU A 231 4.38 -10.19 21.12
C GLU A 231 4.69 -10.16 22.61
N ASP A 232 5.69 -9.37 22.99
CA ASP A 232 6.05 -9.20 24.39
C ASP A 232 5.12 -8.16 25.05
N PRO A 233 4.36 -8.53 26.09
CA PRO A 233 3.47 -7.61 26.77
C PRO A 233 4.20 -6.46 27.49
N ASN A 234 5.52 -6.57 27.69
CA ASN A 234 6.32 -5.57 28.39
C ASN A 234 7.04 -4.60 27.43
N GLU A 235 7.08 -4.89 26.13
CA GLU A 235 7.73 -4.05 25.13
C GLU A 235 6.75 -3.70 24.01
N PRO A 236 6.20 -2.47 24.00
CA PRO A 236 5.32 -2.02 22.95
C PRO A 236 5.96 -2.17 21.56
N VAL A 237 5.19 -2.70 20.62
CA VAL A 237 5.58 -2.77 19.22
C VAL A 237 5.68 -1.37 18.64
N VAL A 238 6.79 -1.08 17.98
CA VAL A 238 7.05 0.18 17.29
C VAL A 238 7.06 -0.10 15.80
N TYR A 239 6.28 0.65 15.02
CA TYR A 239 6.11 0.43 13.58
C TYR A 239 6.97 1.36 12.71
N GLY A 240 6.90 1.16 11.40
CA GLY A 240 7.71 1.85 10.39
C GLY A 240 8.99 1.08 10.07
N LEU A 241 9.80 1.61 9.17
CA LEU A 241 11.11 1.00 8.87
C LEU A 241 12.12 1.25 9.99
N VAL A 242 13.12 0.36 10.09
CA VAL A 242 14.32 0.53 10.94
C VAL A 242 14.97 1.89 10.72
N HIS A 243 15.05 2.32 9.46
CA HIS A 243 15.41 3.68 9.07
C HIS A 243 14.14 4.37 8.52
N PRO A 244 13.42 5.16 9.34
CA PRO A 244 12.14 5.73 8.95
C PRO A 244 12.22 6.57 7.67
N VAL A 245 11.15 6.50 6.88
CA VAL A 245 11.02 7.21 5.61
C VAL A 245 10.18 8.46 5.86
N GLU A 246 10.83 9.61 5.84
CA GLU A 246 10.21 10.90 6.11
C GLU A 246 9.48 11.45 4.87
N SER A 247 8.50 10.70 4.36
CA SER A 247 7.73 11.09 3.17
C SER A 247 6.32 10.48 3.10
N TYR A 248 5.38 11.24 2.54
CA TYR A 248 4.06 10.82 2.09
C TYR A 248 3.92 10.87 0.56
N ASN A 249 5.02 11.11 -0.18
CA ASN A 249 5.02 11.09 -1.63
C ASN A 249 4.93 9.64 -2.15
N ILE A 250 3.87 9.35 -2.91
CA ILE A 250 3.58 7.99 -3.40
C ILE A 250 4.68 7.40 -4.29
N PHE A 251 5.47 8.19 -5.00
CA PHE A 251 6.57 7.66 -5.82
C PHE A 251 7.79 7.39 -4.95
N TYR A 252 8.15 8.34 -4.09
CA TYR A 252 9.29 8.18 -3.22
C TYR A 252 9.12 6.96 -2.32
N LEU A 253 7.96 6.80 -1.67
CA LEU A 253 7.63 5.63 -0.85
C LEU A 253 7.81 4.28 -1.56
N GLN A 254 7.58 4.23 -2.87
CA GLN A 254 7.65 2.99 -3.66
C GLN A 254 9.05 2.69 -4.19
N PHE A 255 9.89 3.73 -4.38
CA PHE A 255 11.17 3.60 -5.09
C PHE A 255 12.41 3.94 -4.26
N HIS A 256 12.30 4.54 -3.08
CA HIS A 256 13.48 4.99 -2.32
C HIS A 256 14.44 3.85 -1.95
N SER A 257 13.92 2.66 -1.63
CA SER A 257 14.76 1.52 -1.23
C SER A 257 15.65 1.03 -2.37
N TRP A 258 15.19 1.15 -3.62
CA TRP A 258 16.02 0.91 -4.81
C TRP A 258 17.15 1.92 -4.95
N MET A 259 16.87 3.19 -4.65
CA MET A 259 17.89 4.25 -4.66
C MET A 259 18.96 3.95 -3.61
N THR A 260 18.55 3.59 -2.39
CA THR A 260 19.47 3.16 -1.31
C THR A 260 20.29 1.94 -1.72
N MET A 261 19.65 0.92 -2.29
CA MET A 261 20.36 -0.28 -2.78
C MET A 261 21.38 0.06 -3.87
N TYR A 262 21.03 0.95 -4.80
CA TYR A 262 21.94 1.39 -5.86
C TYR A 262 23.15 2.16 -5.30
N GLU A 263 22.95 3.05 -4.33
CA GLU A 263 24.06 3.72 -3.65
C GLU A 263 24.94 2.74 -2.87
N ASN A 264 24.35 1.73 -2.20
CA ASN A 264 25.11 0.66 -1.54
C ASN A 264 25.98 -0.13 -2.54
N ILE A 265 25.44 -0.44 -3.73
CA ILE A 265 26.19 -1.12 -4.80
C ILE A 265 27.39 -0.28 -5.28
N LYS A 266 27.29 1.06 -5.30
CA LYS A 266 28.42 1.92 -5.67
C LYS A 266 29.55 1.87 -4.63
N GLN A 267 29.19 1.81 -3.35
CA GLN A 267 30.14 1.85 -2.23
C GLN A 267 30.85 0.49 -2.00
N ILE A 268 30.22 -0.62 -2.37
CA ILE A 268 30.81 -1.96 -2.20
C ILE A 268 31.92 -2.22 -3.22
N GLU A 269 33.07 -2.68 -2.73
CA GLU A 269 34.19 -3.08 -3.59
C GLU A 269 34.01 -4.49 -4.18
N GLY A 270 34.46 -4.68 -5.42
CA GLY A 270 34.45 -5.96 -6.14
C GLY A 270 33.13 -6.26 -6.87
N TRP A 271 33.21 -6.58 -8.17
CA TRP A 271 32.02 -6.81 -9.01
C TRP A 271 31.16 -7.99 -8.54
N ARG A 272 31.78 -9.05 -7.98
CA ARG A 272 31.05 -10.19 -7.42
C ARG A 272 30.19 -9.77 -6.23
N ASN A 273 30.74 -8.94 -5.34
CA ASN A 273 30.00 -8.44 -4.18
C ASN A 273 28.84 -7.54 -4.62
N LYS A 274 29.07 -6.68 -5.62
CA LYS A 274 28.00 -5.85 -6.22
C LYS A 274 26.84 -6.67 -6.75
N LEU A 275 27.11 -7.81 -7.40
CA LEU A 275 26.08 -8.72 -7.89
C LEU A 275 25.30 -9.40 -6.76
N LEU A 276 25.87 -9.55 -5.57
CA LEU A 276 25.19 -10.20 -4.44
C LEU A 276 24.22 -9.28 -3.70
N VAL A 277 24.42 -7.95 -3.73
CA VAL A 277 23.61 -6.97 -2.97
C VAL A 277 22.10 -7.16 -3.17
N PRO A 278 21.58 -7.35 -4.40
CA PRO A 278 20.13 -7.51 -4.58
C PRO A 278 19.58 -8.84 -4.04
N PHE A 279 20.43 -9.87 -3.91
CA PHE A 279 20.03 -11.24 -3.54
C PHE A 279 20.30 -11.60 -2.08
N LYS A 280 21.01 -10.75 -1.34
CA LYS A 280 21.23 -10.88 0.10
C LYS A 280 20.24 -10.00 0.86
N GLY A 281 20.22 -10.08 2.19
CA GLY A 281 19.33 -9.23 3.01
C GLY A 281 19.76 -7.76 3.00
N PRO A 282 18.88 -6.82 3.37
CA PRO A 282 19.16 -5.39 3.35
C PRO A 282 20.32 -4.97 4.27
N GLY A 283 20.61 -5.73 5.33
CA GLY A 283 21.75 -5.51 6.22
C GLY A 283 23.08 -6.12 5.75
N TRP A 284 23.13 -6.76 4.58
CA TRP A 284 24.33 -7.46 4.10
C TRP A 284 25.40 -6.51 3.56
N SER A 285 26.66 -6.82 3.88
CA SER A 285 27.84 -6.31 3.18
C SER A 285 28.92 -7.41 3.13
N PRO A 286 29.98 -7.29 2.30
CA PRO A 286 31.04 -8.30 2.23
C PRO A 286 31.62 -8.62 3.60
N GLY A 287 31.69 -9.92 3.94
CA GLY A 287 32.14 -10.40 5.25
C GLY A 287 31.04 -10.55 6.31
N LYS A 288 29.81 -10.09 6.06
CA LYS A 288 28.66 -10.28 6.96
C LYS A 288 27.85 -11.55 6.62
N PRO A 289 27.11 -12.11 7.59
CA PRO A 289 26.08 -13.13 7.34
C PRO A 289 25.05 -12.66 6.32
N ARG A 290 24.30 -13.60 5.72
CA ARG A 290 23.36 -13.33 4.61
C ARG A 290 22.38 -12.18 4.87
N LEU A 291 21.91 -12.02 6.10
CA LEU A 291 20.94 -10.99 6.50
C LEU A 291 21.57 -9.76 7.18
N GLY A 292 22.90 -9.72 7.29
CA GLY A 292 23.61 -8.75 8.12
C GLY A 292 23.82 -9.26 9.55
N TYR A 293 24.36 -8.39 10.41
CA TYR A 293 24.51 -8.68 11.83
C TYR A 293 23.31 -8.14 12.60
N TYR A 294 22.79 -8.97 13.52
CA TYR A 294 21.66 -8.61 14.36
C TYR A 294 21.96 -7.39 15.25
N ASP A 295 23.17 -7.29 15.78
CA ASP A 295 23.59 -6.21 16.69
C ASP A 295 23.71 -4.83 15.99
N GLU A 296 23.76 -4.81 14.65
CA GLU A 296 23.81 -3.56 13.86
C GLU A 296 22.42 -2.93 13.69
N ILE A 297 21.34 -3.68 13.95
CA ILE A 297 20.00 -3.12 13.96
C ILE A 297 19.93 -2.14 15.15
N PRO A 298 19.62 -0.84 14.93
CA PRO A 298 19.62 0.15 16.00
C PRO A 298 18.65 -0.20 17.14
N GLU A 299 19.05 0.10 18.38
CA GLU A 299 18.10 0.07 19.51
C GLU A 299 17.14 1.25 19.43
N LEU A 300 15.91 1.01 19.88
CA LEU A 300 14.88 2.04 19.93
C LEU A 300 15.21 3.05 21.03
N LYS A 301 15.23 4.32 20.66
CA LYS A 301 15.34 5.43 21.63
C LYS A 301 13.94 5.81 22.09
N HIS A 302 13.74 5.82 23.41
CA HIS A 302 12.49 6.26 24.02
C HIS A 302 12.61 7.71 24.54
N PRO A 303 11.54 8.54 24.44
CA PRO A 303 10.26 8.22 23.80
C PRO A 303 10.40 8.12 22.27
N VAL A 304 9.65 7.20 21.66
CA VAL A 304 9.61 7.07 20.20
C VAL A 304 8.88 8.27 19.63
N VAL A 305 9.54 8.99 18.73
CA VAL A 305 8.96 10.12 18.00
C VAL A 305 8.71 9.69 16.58
N TYR A 306 7.44 9.65 16.20
CA TYR A 306 7.03 9.38 14.83
C TYR A 306 7.08 10.64 13.98
N TRP A 307 7.46 10.49 12.72
CA TRP A 307 7.57 11.61 11.81
C TRP A 307 6.18 12.08 11.37
N ASN A 308 5.85 13.33 11.73
CA ASN A 308 4.55 13.92 11.41
C ASN A 308 4.69 15.45 11.26
N PRO A 309 4.95 15.95 10.04
CA PRO A 309 5.05 17.37 9.76
C PRO A 309 3.81 18.13 10.24
N PRO A 310 3.98 19.21 11.04
CA PRO A 310 2.85 20.01 11.49
C PRO A 310 2.30 20.82 10.31
N ILE A 311 1.08 20.50 9.91
CA ILE A 311 0.35 21.23 8.86
C ILE A 311 -0.89 21.92 9.44
N HIS A 312 -1.18 23.13 8.94
CA HIS A 312 -2.32 23.94 9.36
C HIS A 312 -3.65 23.20 9.14
N LEU A 313 -4.62 23.38 10.04
CA LEU A 313 -5.91 22.68 9.99
C LEU A 313 -6.61 22.84 8.64
N LEU A 314 -6.60 24.04 8.05
CA LEU A 314 -7.19 24.27 6.72
C LEU A 314 -6.52 23.45 5.62
N LYS A 315 -5.19 23.24 5.66
CA LYS A 315 -4.50 22.36 4.72
C LYS A 315 -4.93 20.90 4.92
N LYS A 316 -5.12 20.45 6.18
CA LYS A 316 -5.65 19.11 6.46
C LYS A 316 -7.05 18.91 5.89
N VAL A 317 -7.96 19.85 6.14
CA VAL A 317 -9.34 19.81 5.62
C VAL A 317 -9.32 19.82 4.09
N TYR A 318 -8.49 20.67 3.49
CA TYR A 318 -8.28 20.72 2.04
C TYR A 318 -7.82 19.37 1.47
N VAL A 319 -6.79 18.75 2.07
CA VAL A 319 -6.27 17.47 1.62
C VAL A 319 -7.34 16.38 1.75
N ILE A 320 -8.08 16.31 2.87
CA ILE A 320 -9.16 15.33 3.06
C ILE A 320 -10.24 15.48 1.98
N TRP A 321 -10.68 16.72 1.71
CA TRP A 321 -11.69 17.01 0.68
C TRP A 321 -11.22 16.59 -0.71
N HIS A 322 -10.01 16.99 -1.09
CA HIS A 322 -9.45 16.63 -2.40
C HIS A 322 -9.17 15.14 -2.52
N PHE A 323 -8.74 14.49 -1.44
CA PHE A 323 -8.57 13.04 -1.41
C PHE A 323 -9.90 12.32 -1.63
N ALA A 324 -11.00 12.78 -1.03
CA ALA A 324 -12.33 12.21 -1.25
C ALA A 324 -12.81 12.36 -2.72
N ILE A 325 -12.46 13.46 -3.36
CA ILE A 325 -12.70 13.66 -4.82
C ILE A 325 -11.88 12.66 -5.64
N VAL A 326 -10.58 12.53 -5.35
CA VAL A 326 -9.70 11.57 -6.05
C VAL A 326 -10.20 10.15 -5.86
N LEU A 327 -10.61 9.79 -4.63
CA LEU A 327 -11.14 8.47 -4.32
C LEU A 327 -12.44 8.18 -5.08
N THR A 328 -13.36 9.14 -5.14
CA THR A 328 -14.61 9.02 -5.92
C THR A 328 -14.31 8.85 -7.42
N PHE A 329 -13.40 9.65 -7.95
CA PHE A 329 -12.99 9.57 -9.36
C PHE A 329 -12.30 8.24 -9.68
N TYR A 330 -11.39 7.79 -8.81
CA TYR A 330 -10.74 6.48 -8.91
C TYR A 330 -11.77 5.33 -8.88
N HIS A 331 -12.78 5.41 -8.01
CA HIS A 331 -13.81 4.38 -7.92
C HIS A 331 -14.61 4.26 -9.23
N GLU A 332 -15.05 5.38 -9.81
CA GLU A 332 -15.71 5.39 -11.12
C GLU A 332 -14.80 4.86 -12.24
N LEU A 333 -13.51 5.24 -12.21
CA LEU A 333 -12.50 4.72 -13.13
C LEU A 333 -12.37 3.19 -13.02
N SER A 334 -12.29 2.66 -11.81
CA SER A 334 -12.16 1.22 -11.54
C SER A 334 -13.36 0.42 -12.04
N ILE A 335 -14.58 0.95 -11.90
CA ILE A 335 -15.81 0.29 -12.39
C ILE A 335 -15.90 0.32 -13.92
N ARG A 336 -15.48 1.41 -14.56
CA ARG A 336 -15.71 1.64 -16.00
C ARG A 336 -14.53 1.38 -16.90
N ASN A 337 -13.40 0.94 -16.35
CA ASN A 337 -12.14 0.80 -17.10
C ASN A 337 -12.31 0.02 -18.43
N ASP A 338 -13.15 -1.03 -18.44
CA ASP A 338 -13.43 -1.88 -19.61
C ASP A 338 -14.20 -1.15 -20.74
N GLN A 339 -14.82 0.00 -20.43
CA GLN A 339 -15.62 0.80 -21.38
C GLN A 339 -14.85 1.98 -21.96
N LEU A 340 -13.62 2.25 -21.47
CA LEU A 340 -12.86 3.43 -21.84
C LEU A 340 -11.87 3.12 -22.96
N SER A 341 -11.58 4.14 -23.78
CA SER A 341 -10.42 4.06 -24.65
C SER A 341 -9.13 3.98 -23.81
N TYR A 342 -8.11 3.31 -24.33
CA TYR A 342 -6.81 3.21 -23.65
C TYR A 342 -6.20 4.59 -23.34
N LEU A 343 -6.37 5.57 -24.25
CA LEU A 343 -5.91 6.94 -24.03
C LEU A 343 -6.65 7.60 -22.85
N THR A 344 -7.98 7.48 -22.80
CA THR A 344 -8.80 8.01 -21.70
C THR A 344 -8.43 7.36 -20.37
N LEU A 345 -8.20 6.05 -20.35
CA LEU A 345 -7.76 5.31 -19.17
C LEU A 345 -6.39 5.82 -18.67
N LEU A 346 -5.41 5.97 -19.56
CA LEU A 346 -4.07 6.45 -19.22
C LEU A 346 -4.08 7.88 -18.69
N ILE A 347 -4.85 8.78 -19.32
CA ILE A 347 -5.01 10.17 -18.86
C ILE A 347 -5.66 10.17 -17.47
N SER A 348 -6.73 9.39 -17.26
CA SER A 348 -7.44 9.32 -15.99
C SER A 348 -6.55 8.81 -14.85
N ILE A 349 -5.75 7.78 -15.12
CA ILE A 349 -4.75 7.28 -14.16
C ILE A 349 -3.72 8.36 -13.86
N THR A 350 -3.22 9.06 -14.87
CA THR A 350 -2.25 10.15 -14.70
C THR A 350 -2.82 11.26 -13.79
N ILE A 351 -4.09 11.65 -13.98
CA ILE A 351 -4.77 12.62 -13.11
C ILE A 351 -4.81 12.14 -11.66
N VAL A 352 -5.15 10.87 -11.42
CA VAL A 352 -5.16 10.27 -10.08
C VAL A 352 -3.77 10.35 -9.47
N LEU A 353 -2.74 9.85 -10.14
CA LEU A 353 -1.37 9.78 -9.61
C LEU A 353 -0.77 11.16 -9.34
N VAL A 354 -0.98 12.12 -10.25
CA VAL A 354 -0.54 13.52 -10.05
C VAL A 354 -1.28 14.16 -8.87
N SER A 355 -2.57 13.84 -8.68
CA SER A 355 -3.35 14.34 -7.54
C SER A 355 -2.86 13.77 -6.22
N LEU A 356 -2.67 12.46 -6.11
CA LEU A 356 -2.11 11.82 -4.93
C LEU A 356 -0.70 12.37 -4.60
N THR A 357 0.11 12.61 -5.62
CA THR A 357 1.44 13.23 -5.47
C THR A 357 1.37 14.65 -4.93
N SER A 358 0.46 15.48 -5.46
CA SER A 358 0.24 16.85 -4.98
C SER A 358 -0.18 16.86 -3.51
N LEU A 359 -1.14 16.00 -3.14
CA LEU A 359 -1.60 15.86 -1.76
C LEU A 359 -0.45 15.45 -0.83
N GLY A 360 0.41 14.52 -1.26
CA GLY A 360 1.64 14.18 -0.55
C GLY A 360 2.53 15.40 -0.29
N PHE A 361 2.80 16.23 -1.31
CA PHE A 361 3.60 17.45 -1.12
C PHE A 361 2.98 18.46 -0.15
N ILE A 362 1.65 18.58 -0.13
CA ILE A 362 0.93 19.45 0.82
C ILE A 362 1.04 18.89 2.25
N LEU A 363 0.89 17.57 2.42
CA LEU A 363 1.01 16.90 3.72
C LEU A 363 2.43 17.01 4.31
N GLU A 364 3.42 17.10 3.45
CA GLU A 364 4.83 17.29 3.80
C GLU A 364 5.24 18.78 3.99
N ASP A 365 4.31 19.72 3.78
CA ASP A 365 4.56 21.16 3.77
C ASP A 365 5.72 21.59 2.85
N LYS A 366 5.87 20.95 1.68
CA LYS A 366 6.94 21.29 0.73
C LYS A 366 6.77 22.72 0.21
N ARG A 367 7.89 23.44 0.07
CA ARG A 367 7.92 24.84 -0.42
C ARG A 367 7.32 25.04 -1.81
N TYR A 368 7.33 23.98 -2.63
CA TYR A 368 6.81 23.97 -3.99
C TYR A 368 5.39 23.37 -4.12
N ALA A 369 4.78 22.93 -3.01
CA ALA A 369 3.49 22.24 -3.03
C ALA A 369 2.39 23.12 -3.63
N THR A 370 2.32 24.40 -3.26
CA THR A 370 1.35 25.36 -3.81
C THR A 370 1.51 25.53 -5.33
N GLN A 371 2.74 25.63 -5.84
CA GLN A 371 2.95 25.75 -7.29
C GLN A 371 2.59 24.47 -8.04
N PHE A 372 2.93 23.31 -7.48
CA PHE A 372 2.54 22.02 -8.05
C PHE A 372 1.01 21.87 -8.10
N GLU A 373 0.32 22.30 -7.04
CA GLU A 373 -1.13 22.27 -6.95
C GLU A 373 -1.80 23.21 -7.98
N MET A 374 -1.25 24.42 -8.20
CA MET A 374 -1.72 25.31 -9.27
C MET A 374 -1.60 24.66 -10.65
N ILE A 375 -0.44 24.05 -10.95
CA ILE A 375 -0.20 23.37 -12.22
C ILE A 375 -1.16 22.20 -12.39
N ARG A 376 -1.37 21.40 -11.33
CA ARG A 376 -2.33 20.30 -11.33
C ARG A 376 -3.74 20.78 -11.65
N CYS A 377 -4.18 21.88 -11.01
CA CYS A 377 -5.51 22.42 -11.28
C CYS A 377 -5.67 22.91 -12.71
N LEU A 378 -4.65 23.57 -13.27
CA LEU A 378 -4.67 24.01 -14.66
C LEU A 378 -4.67 22.83 -15.63
N ALA A 379 -3.85 21.81 -15.37
CA ALA A 379 -3.75 20.61 -16.18
C ALA A 379 -5.08 19.85 -16.25
N TYR A 380 -5.85 19.81 -15.16
CA TYR A 380 -7.19 19.22 -15.15
C TYR A 380 -8.10 19.84 -16.22
N PHE A 381 -8.16 21.18 -16.31
CA PHE A 381 -9.02 21.85 -17.31
C PHE A 381 -8.54 21.64 -18.75
N MET A 382 -7.24 21.39 -18.96
CA MET A 382 -6.70 21.07 -20.29
C MET A 382 -7.14 19.69 -20.78
N VAL A 383 -7.31 18.73 -19.88
CA VAL A 383 -7.64 17.34 -20.23
C VAL A 383 -9.09 16.98 -19.94
N GLU A 384 -9.87 17.87 -19.34
CA GLU A 384 -11.25 17.61 -18.93
C GLU A 384 -12.14 17.11 -20.07
N GLN A 385 -11.97 17.63 -21.30
CA GLN A 385 -12.74 17.18 -22.46
C GLN A 385 -12.50 15.70 -22.78
N THR A 386 -11.34 15.14 -22.44
CA THR A 386 -11.06 13.70 -22.63
C THR A 386 -11.76 12.82 -21.60
N LEU A 387 -12.25 13.42 -20.51
CA LEU A 387 -13.04 12.76 -19.48
C LEU A 387 -14.52 12.70 -19.84
N THR A 388 -14.94 13.19 -21.03
CA THR A 388 -16.34 13.14 -21.46
C THR A 388 -16.98 11.77 -21.39
N PRO A 389 -16.30 10.62 -21.61
CA PRO A 389 -16.92 9.29 -21.44
C PRO A 389 -17.40 8.99 -20.01
N PHE A 390 -16.80 9.61 -18.98
CA PHE A 390 -17.33 9.56 -17.62
C PHE A 390 -18.59 10.41 -17.45
N THR A 391 -18.77 11.38 -18.34
CA THR A 391 -19.81 12.41 -18.32
C THR A 391 -20.98 12.17 -19.30
N GLU A 392 -20.80 11.44 -20.40
CA GLU A 392 -21.77 11.27 -21.51
C GLU A 392 -22.95 10.31 -21.20
N SER A 393 -23.26 10.16 -19.91
CA SER A 393 -24.54 9.60 -19.44
C SER A 393 -25.32 10.58 -18.54
N ALA A 394 -24.86 11.83 -18.45
CA ALA A 394 -25.31 12.80 -17.45
C ALA A 394 -26.43 13.74 -17.93
N THR A 395 -26.83 13.73 -19.21
CA THR A 395 -27.65 14.83 -19.73
C THR A 395 -29.15 14.57 -19.83
N MET A 396 -29.69 13.36 -19.56
CA MET A 396 -31.14 13.19 -19.34
C MET A 396 -31.54 12.14 -18.28
N ASP A 397 -30.80 11.02 -18.12
CA ASP A 397 -31.26 9.90 -17.28
C ASP A 397 -30.63 9.78 -15.86
N LYS A 398 -29.57 10.55 -15.53
CA LYS A 398 -28.83 10.43 -14.24
C LYS A 398 -28.31 11.78 -13.70
N PRO A 399 -29.16 12.62 -13.08
CA PRO A 399 -28.80 13.97 -12.62
C PRO A 399 -27.66 14.01 -11.59
N ASP A 400 -27.50 12.99 -10.75
CA ASP A 400 -26.45 12.92 -9.72
C ASP A 400 -25.02 13.00 -10.30
N ARG A 401 -24.83 12.52 -11.53
CA ARG A 401 -23.53 12.53 -12.21
C ARG A 401 -23.13 13.93 -12.67
N TYR A 402 -24.10 14.72 -13.11
CA TYR A 402 -23.89 16.12 -13.49
C TYR A 402 -23.42 16.94 -12.28
N TYR A 403 -24.11 16.80 -11.14
CA TYR A 403 -23.73 17.51 -9.91
C TYR A 403 -22.37 17.09 -9.39
N THR A 404 -22.02 15.80 -9.50
CA THR A 404 -20.69 15.31 -9.12
C THR A 404 -19.59 15.98 -9.96
N LEU A 405 -19.75 16.05 -11.28
CA LEU A 405 -18.78 16.70 -12.17
C LEU A 405 -18.69 18.20 -11.92
N LEU A 406 -19.82 18.86 -11.71
CA LEU A 406 -19.84 20.27 -11.34
C LEU A 406 -19.09 20.51 -10.02
N ALA A 407 -19.29 19.66 -9.01
CA ALA A 407 -18.58 19.74 -7.74
C ALA A 407 -17.07 19.54 -7.90
N ILE A 408 -16.63 18.62 -8.77
CA ILE A 408 -15.21 18.44 -9.11
C ILE A 408 -14.65 19.70 -9.78
N ARG A 409 -15.32 20.22 -10.83
CA ARG A 409 -14.91 21.45 -11.53
C ARG A 409 -14.75 22.62 -10.56
N LEU A 410 -15.78 22.86 -9.74
CA LEU A 410 -15.77 23.93 -8.75
C LEU A 410 -14.63 23.75 -7.75
N SER A 411 -14.38 22.53 -7.28
CA SER A 411 -13.28 22.25 -6.35
C SER A 411 -11.90 22.55 -6.97
N PHE A 412 -11.67 22.17 -8.22
CA PHE A 412 -10.43 22.46 -8.93
C PHE A 412 -10.27 23.95 -9.24
N MET A 413 -11.35 24.64 -9.62
CA MET A 413 -11.34 26.10 -9.85
C MET A 413 -11.06 26.86 -8.56
N SER A 414 -11.76 26.55 -7.46
CA SER A 414 -11.55 27.15 -6.16
C SER A 414 -10.12 26.90 -5.65
N SER A 415 -9.60 25.68 -5.85
CA SER A 415 -8.20 25.34 -5.51
C SER A 415 -7.19 26.20 -6.24
N PHE A 416 -7.36 26.36 -7.54
CA PHE A 416 -6.49 27.21 -8.36
C PHE A 416 -6.49 28.65 -7.83
N ILE A 417 -7.67 29.23 -7.58
CA ILE A 417 -7.80 30.58 -7.04
C ILE A 417 -7.13 30.70 -5.66
N ILE A 418 -7.38 29.75 -4.75
CA ILE A 418 -6.77 29.73 -3.42
C ILE A 418 -5.25 29.68 -3.50
N CYS A 419 -4.70 28.84 -4.38
CA CYS A 419 -3.26 28.71 -4.53
C CYS A 419 -2.61 29.97 -5.13
N VAL A 420 -3.26 30.59 -6.11
CA VAL A 420 -2.82 31.88 -6.68
C VAL A 420 -2.81 32.97 -5.61
N LEU A 421 -3.89 33.12 -4.85
CA LEU A 421 -3.98 34.10 -3.76
C LEU A 421 -2.94 33.83 -2.66
N SER A 422 -2.72 32.56 -2.30
CA SER A 422 -1.70 32.17 -1.34
C SER A 422 -0.28 32.53 -1.80
N GLU A 423 0.02 32.38 -3.09
CA GLU A 423 1.32 32.71 -3.65
C GLU A 423 1.53 34.23 -3.70
N PHE A 424 0.52 34.99 -4.12
CA PHE A 424 0.55 36.45 -4.06
C PHE A 424 0.78 36.97 -2.64
N TYR A 425 0.10 36.39 -1.64
CA TYR A 425 0.31 36.72 -0.23
C TYR A 425 1.74 36.39 0.25
N ARG A 426 2.29 35.25 -0.16
CA ARG A 426 3.67 34.86 0.18
C ARG A 426 4.69 35.84 -0.41
N ILE A 427 4.49 36.25 -1.67
CA ILE A 427 5.36 37.23 -2.34
C ILE A 427 5.24 38.59 -1.65
N SER A 428 4.02 39.04 -1.32
CA SER A 428 3.81 40.34 -0.66
C SER A 428 4.50 40.42 0.71
N LEU A 429 4.46 39.34 1.50
CA LEU A 429 5.21 39.25 2.76
C LEU A 429 6.71 39.37 2.56
N LYS A 430 7.29 38.66 1.59
CA LYS A 430 8.74 38.75 1.28
C LYS A 430 9.14 40.15 0.86
N VAL A 431 8.32 40.81 0.05
CA VAL A 431 8.55 42.21 -0.36
C VAL A 431 8.48 43.13 0.86
N ALA A 432 7.51 42.94 1.77
CA ALA A 432 7.40 43.73 2.98
C ALA A 432 8.62 43.54 3.91
N ASP A 433 9.12 42.31 4.05
CA ASP A 433 10.31 41.99 4.85
C ASP A 433 11.58 42.59 4.25
N TYR A 434 11.74 42.51 2.92
CA TYR A 434 12.84 43.18 2.22
C TYR A 434 12.81 44.69 2.43
N ILE A 435 11.64 45.33 2.29
CA ILE A 435 11.48 46.77 2.54
C ILE A 435 11.83 47.11 3.99
N ARG A 436 11.39 46.32 4.98
CA ARG A 436 11.72 46.52 6.40
C ARG A 436 13.23 46.39 6.66
N PHE A 437 13.88 45.42 6.04
CA PHE A 437 15.33 45.22 6.13
C PHE A 437 16.11 46.42 5.57
N GLU A 438 15.76 46.86 4.36
CA GLU A 438 16.36 48.03 3.70
C GLU A 438 16.17 49.32 4.52
N LEU A 439 14.97 49.56 5.05
CA LEU A 439 14.69 50.73 5.90
C LEU A 439 15.52 50.71 7.19
N LYS A 440 15.71 49.54 7.80
CA LYS A 440 16.52 49.39 9.02
C LYS A 440 18.01 49.63 8.76
N HIS A 441 18.52 49.26 7.59
CA HIS A 441 19.91 49.48 7.19
C HIS A 441 20.22 50.90 6.72
N LYS A 442 19.21 51.68 6.28
CA LYS A 442 19.38 53.11 5.96
C LYS A 442 19.26 54.04 7.16
N LEU A 443 18.81 53.53 8.31
CA LEU A 443 18.64 54.29 9.57
C LEU A 443 19.77 54.03 10.59
N LEU A 444 20.74 53.19 10.24
CA LEU A 444 22.03 53.00 10.93
C LEU A 444 23.13 53.62 10.08
#